data_AF-A0AAE3DSY3-F1
#
_entry.id   AF-A0AAE3DSY3-F1
#
_cell.length_a   1.000
_cell.length_b   1.000
_cell.length_c   1.000
_cell.angle_alpha   90.00
_cell.angle_beta   90.00
_cell.angle_gamma   90.00
#
_symmetry.space_group_name_H-M   'P 1'
#
loop_
_entity.id
_entity.type
_entity.pdbx_description
1 polymer ?
#
loop_
_entity_poly.entity_id
_entity_poly.type
_entity_poly.pdbx_seq_one_letter_code
_entity_poly.pdbx_strand_id
1 'polypeptide(L)'
;MVTDGSSRLKPGMELVLTRWIALSGTAKLAEEKEAELLKRFPETLVREARHFSELENTEETLKLAKEVGTDPKTGEDENEYYPLGEGGILKALWEIADRAGLGLSAELRKLPIRQETIEITELFDIDPYRMDSKGAVLIGTFHGMELTERLNRAGIPAAVIGRVSKGPERILYNQEIKRYIEKSVKKEKEA
;
A
#
# COMPACT_ATOMS: atom_id res chain seq x y z
N MET A 1 -15.25 -9.89 7.45
CA MET A 1 -15.37 -9.41 8.85
C MET A 1 -15.47 -7.91 8.81
N VAL A 2 -16.61 -7.36 9.22
CA VAL A 2 -16.79 -5.92 9.42
C VAL A 2 -16.29 -5.65 10.84
N THR A 3 -15.13 -5.01 10.98
CA THR A 3 -14.63 -4.56 12.28
C THR A 3 -15.51 -3.40 12.74
N ASP A 4 -15.92 -3.41 14.01
CA ASP A 4 -16.54 -2.25 14.64
C ASP A 4 -15.61 -1.04 14.47
N GLY A 5 -16.16 0.18 14.49
CA GLY A 5 -15.43 1.41 14.17
C GLY A 5 -14.25 1.78 15.08
N SER A 6 -13.76 0.91 15.96
CA SER A 6 -12.54 1.11 16.74
C SER A 6 -11.30 0.59 16.00
N SER A 7 -10.33 1.47 15.76
CA SER A 7 -9.03 1.08 15.22
C SER A 7 -8.20 0.32 16.26
N ARG A 8 -7.48 -0.72 15.81
CA ARG A 8 -6.51 -1.49 16.61
C ARG A 8 -5.10 -0.92 16.56
N LEU A 9 -4.89 0.13 15.76
CA LEU A 9 -3.59 0.75 15.57
C LEU A 9 -3.10 1.35 16.89
N LYS A 10 -1.86 1.01 17.28
CA LYS A 10 -1.23 1.47 18.52
C LYS A 10 0.13 2.13 18.24
N PRO A 11 0.53 3.15 19.01
CA PRO A 11 1.89 3.70 18.92
C PRO A 11 2.94 2.59 19.09
N GLY A 12 3.99 2.65 18.27
CA GLY A 12 5.04 1.65 18.26
C GLY A 12 4.83 0.53 17.24
N MET A 13 3.60 0.28 16.77
CA MET A 13 3.36 -0.64 15.65
C MET A 13 4.13 -0.20 14.41
N GLU A 14 4.71 -1.18 13.73
CA GLU A 14 5.35 -1.04 12.43
C GLU A 14 4.29 -1.08 11.33
N LEU A 15 4.54 -0.34 10.25
CA LEU A 15 3.70 -0.34 9.07
C LEU A 15 4.34 -1.25 8.03
N VAL A 16 3.70 -2.38 7.75
CA VAL A 16 4.10 -3.31 6.69
C VAL A 16 3.21 -3.07 5.48
N LEU A 17 3.82 -2.84 4.32
CA LEU A 17 3.12 -2.79 3.04
C LEU A 17 3.35 -4.09 2.30
N THR A 18 2.26 -4.72 1.85
CA THR A 18 2.30 -5.94 1.02
C THR A 18 2.16 -5.61 -0.46
N ARG A 19 2.80 -6.43 -1.30
CA ARG A 19 2.94 -6.25 -2.76
C ARG A 19 3.39 -4.83 -3.12
N TRP A 20 3.03 -4.36 -4.31
CA TRP A 20 3.46 -3.08 -4.86
C TRP A 20 2.32 -2.07 -4.86
N ILE A 21 2.66 -0.78 -4.73
CA ILE A 21 1.69 0.31 -4.93
C ILE A 21 1.31 0.42 -6.42
N ALA A 22 0.20 1.11 -6.69
CA ALA A 22 -0.35 1.41 -8.01
C ALA A 22 -0.70 0.18 -8.86
N LEU A 23 -0.82 -1.00 -8.25
CA LEU A 23 -0.87 -2.28 -8.95
C LEU A 23 -2.08 -2.38 -9.91
N SER A 24 -3.30 -2.25 -9.39
CA SER A 24 -4.52 -2.27 -10.21
C SER A 24 -4.64 -1.04 -11.13
N GLY A 25 -4.18 0.13 -10.68
CA GLY A 25 -4.15 1.34 -11.50
C GLY A 25 -3.24 1.19 -12.72
N THR A 26 -2.09 0.55 -12.55
CA THR A 26 -1.14 0.27 -13.63
C THR A 26 -1.72 -0.73 -14.61
N ALA A 27 -2.35 -1.82 -14.12
CA ALA A 27 -3.02 -2.80 -14.97
C ALA A 27 -4.07 -2.15 -15.87
N LYS A 28 -4.91 -1.30 -15.27
CA LYS A 28 -5.95 -0.57 -15.97
C LYS A 28 -5.38 0.38 -17.02
N LEU A 29 -4.35 1.16 -16.69
CA LEU A 29 -3.68 2.03 -17.67
C LEU A 29 -3.08 1.23 -18.82
N ALA A 30 -2.45 0.09 -18.52
CA ALA A 30 -1.84 -0.75 -19.53
C ALA A 30 -2.88 -1.32 -20.51
N GLU A 31 -4.06 -1.67 -20.02
CA GLU A 31 -5.19 -2.11 -20.85
C GLU A 31 -5.80 -0.97 -21.68
N GLU A 32 -6.12 0.16 -21.04
CA GLU A 32 -6.79 1.30 -21.71
C GLU A 32 -5.89 2.03 -22.72
N LYS A 33 -4.57 1.98 -22.52
CA LYS A 33 -3.57 2.72 -23.33
C LYS A 33 -2.61 1.82 -24.09
N GLU A 34 -2.92 0.54 -24.26
CA GLU A 34 -2.04 -0.47 -24.87
C GLU A 34 -1.41 0.01 -26.19
N ALA A 35 -2.22 0.51 -27.13
CA ALA A 35 -1.72 0.96 -28.44
C ALA A 35 -0.77 2.16 -28.38
N GLU A 36 -0.91 3.02 -27.36
CA GLU A 36 0.01 4.15 -27.13
C GLU A 36 1.30 3.67 -26.47
N LEU A 37 1.18 2.76 -25.49
CA LEU A 37 2.30 2.15 -24.79
C LEU A 37 3.19 1.33 -25.72
N LEU A 38 2.61 0.54 -26.63
CA LEU A 38 3.36 -0.27 -27.60
C LEU A 38 4.17 0.56 -28.61
N LYS A 39 3.91 1.88 -28.73
CA LYS A 39 4.75 2.78 -29.53
C LYS A 39 6.03 3.22 -28.80
N ARG A 40 6.11 3.01 -27.48
CA ARG A 40 7.18 3.53 -26.61
C ARG A 40 7.92 2.42 -25.87
N PHE A 41 7.23 1.33 -25.55
CA PHE A 41 7.74 0.24 -24.72
C PHE A 41 7.65 -1.12 -25.44
N PRO A 42 8.51 -2.09 -25.07
CA PRO A 42 8.40 -3.46 -25.55
C PRO A 42 7.06 -4.09 -25.15
N GLU A 43 6.53 -4.97 -25.99
CA GLU A 43 5.28 -5.72 -25.73
C GLU A 43 5.31 -6.46 -24.39
N THR A 44 6.48 -6.98 -24.01
CA THR A 44 6.65 -7.67 -22.73
C THR A 44 6.33 -6.78 -21.54
N LEU A 45 6.78 -5.51 -21.53
CA LEU A 45 6.51 -4.57 -20.43
C LEU A 45 5.00 -4.29 -20.32
N VAL A 46 4.36 -4.03 -21.45
CA VAL A 46 2.91 -3.72 -21.49
C VAL A 46 2.09 -4.92 -21.04
N ARG A 47 2.47 -6.13 -21.49
CA ARG A 47 1.81 -7.37 -21.08
C ARG A 47 1.98 -7.67 -19.59
N GLU A 48 3.19 -7.54 -19.04
CA GLU A 48 3.42 -7.73 -17.60
C GLU A 48 2.60 -6.74 -16.77
N ALA A 49 2.53 -5.47 -17.19
CA ALA A 49 1.70 -4.46 -16.53
C ALA A 49 0.21 -4.86 -16.49
N ARG A 50 -0.33 -5.39 -17.59
CA ARG A 50 -1.73 -5.88 -17.65
C ARG A 50 -1.99 -7.05 -16.70
N HIS A 51 -1.02 -7.97 -16.57
CA HIS A 51 -1.13 -9.12 -15.66
C HIS A 51 -1.18 -8.74 -14.17
N PHE A 52 -0.88 -7.48 -13.81
CA PHE A 52 -1.05 -7.04 -12.43
C PHE A 52 -2.51 -7.18 -11.95
N SER A 53 -3.50 -7.11 -12.83
CA SER A 53 -4.91 -7.37 -12.48
C SER A 53 -5.14 -8.75 -11.82
N GLU A 54 -4.30 -9.74 -12.11
CA GLU A 54 -4.37 -11.09 -11.53
C GLU A 54 -3.91 -11.15 -10.07
N LEU A 55 -3.21 -10.11 -9.59
CA LEU A 55 -2.64 -10.04 -8.24
C LEU A 55 -3.55 -9.28 -7.25
N GLU A 56 -4.79 -8.96 -7.62
CA GLU A 56 -5.72 -8.19 -6.77
C GLU A 56 -6.24 -8.98 -5.56
N ASN A 57 -6.25 -10.32 -5.61
CA ASN A 57 -6.70 -11.16 -4.49
C ASN A 57 -5.71 -11.07 -3.30
N THR A 58 -6.23 -10.72 -2.12
CA THR A 58 -5.46 -10.54 -0.87
C THR A 58 -5.78 -11.57 0.22
N GLU A 59 -6.59 -12.60 -0.07
CA GLU A 59 -7.05 -13.59 0.92
C GLU A 59 -5.89 -14.32 1.60
N GLU A 60 -4.91 -14.79 0.81
CA GLU A 60 -3.72 -15.43 1.35
C GLU A 60 -2.86 -14.46 2.17
N THR A 61 -2.73 -13.22 1.73
CA THR A 61 -2.03 -12.16 2.48
C THR A 61 -2.65 -11.97 3.86
N LEU A 62 -3.97 -11.80 3.91
CA LEU A 62 -4.71 -11.57 5.15
C LEU A 62 -4.65 -12.79 6.07
N LYS A 63 -4.73 -14.01 5.52
CA LYS A 63 -4.60 -15.25 6.29
C LYS A 63 -3.23 -15.34 6.97
N LEU A 64 -2.15 -15.17 6.21
CA LEU A 64 -0.78 -15.26 6.74
C LEU A 64 -0.49 -14.14 7.74
N ALA A 65 -0.98 -12.93 7.46
CA ALA A 65 -0.80 -11.82 8.39
C ALA A 65 -1.53 -12.05 9.70
N LYS A 66 -2.75 -12.60 9.66
CA LYS A 66 -3.50 -12.97 10.86
C LYS A 66 -2.80 -14.06 11.66
N GLU A 67 -2.21 -15.07 11.01
CA GLU A 67 -1.42 -16.10 11.69
C GLU A 67 -0.28 -15.47 12.52
N VAL A 68 0.41 -14.47 11.98
CA VAL A 68 1.51 -13.78 12.66
C VAL A 68 1.02 -12.81 13.75
N GLY A 69 -0.10 -12.14 13.52
CA GLY A 69 -0.64 -11.14 14.44
C GLY A 69 -1.50 -11.70 15.58
N THR A 70 -1.78 -13.00 15.59
CA THR A 70 -2.64 -13.60 16.63
C THR A 70 -1.87 -13.78 17.92
N ASP A 71 -2.31 -13.13 19.00
CA ASP A 71 -1.73 -13.35 20.33
C ASP A 71 -1.99 -14.82 20.75
N PRO A 72 -0.96 -15.62 21.04
CA PRO A 72 -1.12 -17.02 21.39
C PRO A 72 -1.85 -17.26 22.72
N LYS A 73 -1.95 -16.24 23.58
CA LYS A 73 -2.64 -16.33 24.88
C LYS A 73 -4.14 -16.06 24.75
N THR A 74 -4.53 -15.09 23.92
CA THR A 74 -5.93 -14.65 23.78
C THR A 74 -6.60 -15.24 22.55
N GLY A 75 -5.83 -15.62 21.53
CA GLY A 75 -6.33 -16.01 20.21
C GLY A 75 -6.86 -14.83 19.39
N GLU A 76 -6.65 -13.60 19.85
CA GLU A 76 -7.10 -12.39 19.16
C GLU A 76 -6.04 -11.90 18.17
N ASP A 77 -6.49 -11.50 16.99
CA ASP A 77 -5.65 -10.85 16.00
C ASP A 77 -5.37 -9.40 16.43
N GLU A 78 -4.11 -9.06 16.67
CA GLU A 78 -3.68 -7.74 17.12
C GLU A 78 -3.34 -6.78 15.96
N ASN A 79 -3.34 -7.25 14.72
CA ASN A 79 -3.02 -6.41 13.58
C ASN A 79 -4.18 -5.45 13.23
N GLU A 80 -3.82 -4.34 12.60
CA GLU A 80 -4.74 -3.45 11.88
C GLU A 80 -4.52 -3.64 10.38
N TYR A 81 -5.61 -3.72 9.59
CA TYR A 81 -5.55 -3.98 8.16
C TYR A 81 -6.23 -2.88 7.37
N TYR A 82 -5.52 -2.33 6.39
CA TYR A 82 -6.06 -1.38 5.43
C TYR A 82 -5.76 -1.87 4.01
N PRO A 83 -6.72 -2.56 3.35
CA PRO A 83 -6.61 -2.87 1.92
C PRO A 83 -6.50 -1.57 1.11
N LEU A 84 -5.50 -1.51 0.23
CA LEU A 84 -5.33 -0.35 -0.64
C LEU A 84 -6.35 -0.37 -1.79
N GLY A 85 -6.61 0.81 -2.35
CA GLY A 85 -7.57 1.02 -3.43
C GLY A 85 -7.45 2.42 -4.02
N GLU A 86 -8.56 2.99 -4.47
CA GLU A 86 -8.61 4.36 -5.02
C GLU A 86 -8.02 5.39 -4.05
N GLY A 87 -7.08 6.20 -4.54
CA GLY A 87 -6.31 7.20 -3.78
C GLY A 87 -4.96 6.69 -3.27
N GLY A 88 -4.67 5.40 -3.45
CA GLY A 88 -3.35 4.81 -3.28
C GLY A 88 -2.83 4.81 -1.85
N ILE A 89 -1.51 4.66 -1.75
CA ILE A 89 -0.79 4.56 -0.47
C ILE A 89 -0.88 5.83 0.36
N LEU A 90 -0.90 7.03 -0.26
CA LEU A 90 -0.98 8.28 0.51
C LEU A 90 -2.33 8.40 1.24
N LYS A 91 -3.43 8.04 0.58
CA LYS A 91 -4.74 8.00 1.22
C LYS A 91 -4.80 6.92 2.30
N ALA A 92 -4.24 5.73 2.04
CA ALA A 92 -4.21 4.64 3.02
C ALA A 92 -3.47 5.03 4.30
N LEU A 93 -2.26 5.60 4.18
CA LEU A 93 -1.50 6.13 5.32
C LEU A 93 -2.27 7.23 6.04
N TRP A 94 -2.91 8.14 5.31
CA TRP A 94 -3.68 9.20 5.93
C TRP A 94 -4.87 8.66 6.73
N GLU A 95 -5.69 7.79 6.12
CA GLU A 95 -6.92 7.29 6.72
C GLU A 95 -6.68 6.30 7.87
N ILE A 96 -5.70 5.42 7.77
CA ILE A 96 -5.41 4.47 8.86
C ILE A 96 -4.99 5.23 10.14
N ALA A 97 -4.22 6.30 10.00
CA ALA A 97 -3.82 7.17 11.11
C ALA A 97 -5.00 8.01 11.62
N ASP A 98 -5.84 8.53 10.71
CA ASP A 98 -7.01 9.35 11.06
C ASP A 98 -8.05 8.59 11.88
N ARG A 99 -8.37 7.36 11.46
CA ARG A 99 -9.30 6.48 12.18
C ARG A 99 -8.83 6.17 13.60
N ALA A 100 -7.53 6.13 13.83
CA ALA A 100 -6.93 5.87 15.14
C ALA A 100 -6.71 7.12 15.99
N GLY A 101 -6.84 8.32 15.42
CA GLY A 101 -6.43 9.57 16.09
C GLY A 101 -4.91 9.61 16.38
N LEU A 102 -4.11 8.92 15.56
CA LEU A 102 -2.67 8.77 15.73
C LEU A 102 -1.89 9.40 14.58
N GLY A 103 -0.58 9.38 14.75
CA GLY A 103 0.40 9.85 13.79
C GLY A 103 1.16 8.65 13.24
N LEU A 104 1.91 8.89 12.18
CA LEU A 104 2.82 7.90 11.64
C LEU A 104 3.95 8.55 10.88
N SER A 105 4.98 7.74 10.62
CA SER A 105 6.01 8.06 9.65
C SER A 105 6.17 6.91 8.67
N ALA A 106 6.41 7.22 7.41
CA ALA A 106 6.76 6.26 6.38
C ALA A 106 7.92 6.78 5.51
N GLU A 107 8.67 5.88 4.88
CA GLU A 107 9.80 6.19 4.01
C GLU A 107 9.49 5.81 2.56
N LEU A 108 9.50 6.79 1.65
CA LEU A 108 9.15 6.60 0.25
C LEU A 108 10.00 5.53 -0.44
N ARG A 109 11.30 5.49 -0.14
CA ARG A 109 12.24 4.54 -0.75
C ARG A 109 12.00 3.08 -0.35
N LYS A 110 11.23 2.85 0.72
CA LYS A 110 10.87 1.50 1.16
C LYS A 110 9.56 1.00 0.54
N LEU A 111 8.80 1.88 -0.12
CA LEU A 111 7.56 1.48 -0.79
C LEU A 111 7.90 0.60 -2.00
N PRO A 112 7.42 -0.65 -2.06
CA PRO A 112 7.62 -1.48 -3.24
C PRO A 112 6.83 -0.90 -4.41
N ILE A 113 7.52 -0.66 -5.53
CA ILE A 113 6.93 -0.23 -6.81
C ILE A 113 7.56 -1.05 -7.94
N ARG A 114 6.76 -1.39 -8.96
CA ARG A 114 7.21 -2.15 -10.14
C ARG A 114 7.83 -1.21 -11.17
N GLN A 115 8.78 -1.70 -11.96
CA GLN A 115 9.40 -0.89 -13.02
C GLN A 115 8.37 -0.51 -14.08
N GLU A 116 7.48 -1.44 -14.43
CA GLU A 116 6.37 -1.24 -15.36
C GLU A 116 5.49 -0.05 -14.91
N THR A 117 5.21 0.04 -13.61
CA THR A 117 4.49 1.17 -13.02
C THR A 117 5.26 2.47 -13.20
N ILE A 118 6.56 2.51 -12.89
CA ILE A 118 7.39 3.72 -13.05
C ILE A 118 7.33 4.23 -14.50
N GLU A 119 7.64 3.35 -15.45
CA GLU A 119 7.72 3.70 -16.88
C GLU A 119 6.36 4.20 -17.43
N ILE A 120 5.28 3.48 -17.11
CA ILE A 120 3.93 3.84 -17.58
C ILE A 120 3.47 5.17 -16.95
N THR A 121 3.69 5.34 -15.64
CA THR A 121 3.23 6.54 -14.95
C THR A 121 4.02 7.79 -15.32
N GLU A 122 5.31 7.64 -15.63
CA GLU A 122 6.14 8.72 -16.16
C GLU A 122 5.67 9.17 -17.56
N LEU A 123 5.30 8.23 -18.45
CA LEU A 123 4.79 8.58 -19.78
C LEU A 123 3.53 9.45 -19.72
N PHE A 124 2.66 9.22 -18.72
CA PHE A 124 1.38 9.90 -18.59
C PHE A 124 1.35 11.02 -17.55
N ASP A 125 2.50 11.35 -16.92
CA ASP A 125 2.60 12.33 -15.83
C ASP A 125 1.60 12.05 -14.68
N ILE A 126 1.52 10.78 -14.28
CA ILE A 126 0.64 10.30 -13.21
C ILE A 126 1.45 10.03 -11.95
N ASP A 127 0.95 10.44 -10.79
CA ASP A 127 1.57 10.14 -9.50
C ASP A 127 1.22 8.71 -9.03
N PRO A 128 2.19 7.74 -9.05
CA PRO A 128 1.91 6.36 -8.65
C PRO A 128 1.49 6.23 -7.17
N TYR A 129 1.87 7.18 -6.30
CA TYR A 129 1.52 7.13 -4.88
C TYR A 129 0.03 7.40 -4.61
N ARG A 130 -0.71 7.89 -5.62
CA ARG A 130 -2.13 8.21 -5.57
C ARG A 130 -3.01 7.26 -6.38
N MET A 131 -2.40 6.34 -7.12
CA MET A 131 -3.12 5.42 -8.02
C MET A 131 -3.83 4.30 -7.26
N ASP A 132 -4.87 3.75 -7.89
CA ASP A 132 -5.54 2.55 -7.40
C ASP A 132 -4.52 1.42 -7.20
N SER A 133 -4.59 0.78 -6.05
CA SER A 133 -3.56 -0.11 -5.51
C SER A 133 -4.19 -1.38 -4.93
N LYS A 134 -5.32 -1.84 -5.48
CA LYS A 134 -5.89 -3.14 -5.11
C LYS A 134 -4.86 -4.25 -5.30
N GLY A 135 -4.91 -5.25 -4.44
CA GLY A 135 -3.89 -6.31 -4.35
C GLY A 135 -2.80 -6.04 -3.30
N ALA A 136 -2.65 -4.80 -2.83
CA ALA A 136 -1.78 -4.43 -1.72
C ALA A 136 -2.58 -4.18 -0.43
N VAL A 137 -1.96 -4.45 0.72
CA VAL A 137 -2.53 -4.19 2.05
C VAL A 137 -1.49 -3.47 2.90
N LEU A 138 -1.90 -2.39 3.56
CA LEU A 138 -1.13 -1.74 4.61
C LEU A 138 -1.53 -2.35 5.95
N ILE A 139 -0.56 -2.84 6.70
CA ILE A 139 -0.77 -3.59 7.94
C ILE A 139 -0.02 -2.89 9.08
N GLY A 140 -0.73 -2.55 10.14
CA GLY A 140 -0.14 -2.13 11.41
C GLY A 140 0.08 -3.35 12.30
N THR A 141 1.32 -3.59 12.74
CA THR A 141 1.68 -4.78 13.54
C THR A 141 2.82 -4.51 14.51
N PHE A 142 2.91 -5.25 15.61
CA PHE A 142 4.13 -5.29 16.44
C PHE A 142 5.19 -6.28 15.92
N HIS A 143 4.85 -7.07 14.90
CA HIS A 143 5.65 -8.18 14.37
C HIS A 143 6.17 -7.89 12.95
N GLY A 144 6.62 -6.66 12.66
CA GLY A 144 6.86 -6.22 11.29
C GLY A 144 7.91 -7.06 10.55
N MET A 145 9.03 -7.40 11.21
CA MET A 145 10.06 -8.27 10.64
C MET A 145 9.55 -9.69 10.37
N GLU A 146 8.91 -10.31 11.35
CA GLU A 146 8.36 -11.67 11.24
C GLU A 146 7.29 -11.76 10.16
N LEU A 147 6.37 -10.79 10.12
CA LEU A 147 5.34 -10.69 9.10
C LEU A 147 5.95 -10.56 7.70
N THR A 148 6.94 -9.68 7.56
CA THR A 148 7.63 -9.47 6.29
C THR A 148 8.33 -10.74 5.82
N GLU A 149 9.03 -11.46 6.70
CA GLU A 149 9.66 -12.73 6.36
C GLU A 149 8.62 -13.80 5.97
N ARG A 150 7.54 -13.92 6.73
CA ARG A 150 6.48 -14.91 6.50
C ARG A 150 5.84 -14.72 5.12
N LEU A 151 5.53 -13.48 4.77
CA LEU A 151 4.94 -13.13 3.47
C LEU A 151 5.93 -13.36 2.32
N ASN A 152 7.18 -12.91 2.46
CA ASN A 152 8.19 -13.10 1.42
C ASN A 152 8.48 -14.59 1.15
N ARG A 153 8.51 -15.44 2.19
CA ARG A 153 8.64 -16.91 2.01
C ARG A 153 7.45 -17.54 1.29
N ALA A 154 6.28 -16.94 1.36
CA ALA A 154 5.08 -17.35 0.62
C ALA A 154 5.02 -16.73 -0.79
N GLY A 155 6.04 -16.01 -1.24
CA GLY A 155 6.05 -15.35 -2.54
C GLY A 155 5.18 -14.08 -2.61
N ILE A 156 4.82 -13.51 -1.46
CA ILE A 156 4.12 -12.23 -1.35
C ILE A 156 5.13 -11.17 -0.90
N PRO A 157 5.58 -10.29 -1.79
CA PRO A 157 6.54 -9.26 -1.41
C PRO A 157 5.97 -8.38 -0.32
N ALA A 158 6.79 -8.06 0.67
CA ALA A 158 6.40 -7.18 1.76
C ALA A 158 7.61 -6.41 2.28
N ALA A 159 7.36 -5.23 2.83
CA ALA A 159 8.38 -4.41 3.46
C ALA A 159 7.81 -3.65 4.66
N VAL A 160 8.62 -3.50 5.72
CA VAL A 160 8.36 -2.50 6.76
C VAL A 160 8.67 -1.12 6.18
N ILE A 161 7.66 -0.28 6.03
CA ILE A 161 7.78 1.04 5.39
C ILE A 161 7.79 2.19 6.40
N GLY A 162 7.44 1.93 7.66
CA GLY A 162 7.18 2.99 8.61
C GLY A 162 6.81 2.51 10.01
N ARG A 163 6.40 3.47 10.85
CA ARG A 163 5.98 3.22 12.24
C ARG A 163 4.91 4.21 12.67
N VAL A 164 3.99 3.74 13.50
CA VAL A 164 2.94 4.51 14.16
C VAL A 164 3.52 5.27 15.35
N SER A 165 3.15 6.55 15.48
CA SER A 165 3.60 7.44 16.55
C SER A 165 2.42 7.99 17.35
N LYS A 166 2.72 8.56 18.52
CA LYS A 166 1.76 9.40 19.25
C LYS A 166 1.59 10.75 18.56
N GLY A 167 0.49 11.44 18.83
CA GLY A 167 0.18 12.76 18.26
C GLY A 167 -0.38 12.68 16.84
N PRO A 168 -0.69 13.82 16.20
CA PRO A 168 -1.40 13.83 14.91
C PRO A 168 -0.48 13.89 13.68
N GLU A 169 0.84 13.97 13.86
CA GLU A 169 1.77 14.17 12.74
C GLU A 169 1.82 12.93 11.83
N ARG A 170 1.60 13.15 10.54
CA ARG A 170 1.67 12.13 9.49
C ARG A 170 2.77 12.53 8.53
N ILE A 171 3.89 11.82 8.61
CA ILE A 171 5.15 12.23 8.00
C ILE A 171 5.54 11.24 6.92
N LEU A 172 6.01 11.77 5.79
CA LEU A 172 6.62 11.00 4.73
C LEU A 172 8.06 11.49 4.52
N TYR A 173 9.01 10.56 4.63
CA TYR A 173 10.43 10.82 4.40
C TYR A 173 10.84 10.41 2.99
N ASN A 174 11.56 11.29 2.31
CA ASN A 174 12.37 10.95 1.14
C ASN A 174 13.83 11.29 1.45
N GLN A 175 14.61 10.29 1.86
CA GLN A 175 15.91 10.53 2.48
C GLN A 175 15.77 11.49 3.68
N GLU A 176 16.47 12.63 3.64
CA GLU A 176 16.45 13.67 4.66
C GLU A 176 15.26 14.62 4.55
N ILE A 177 14.50 14.55 3.45
CA ILE A 177 13.37 15.46 3.21
C ILE A 177 12.13 14.95 3.96
N LYS A 178 11.73 15.69 4.99
CA LYS A 178 10.46 15.53 5.72
C LYS A 178 9.32 16.25 4.99
N ARG A 179 8.21 15.55 4.71
CA ARG A 179 6.95 16.13 4.22
C ARG A 179 5.78 15.66 5.06
N TYR A 180 4.71 16.47 5.11
CA TYR A 180 3.46 16.07 5.75
C TYR A 180 2.54 15.38 4.73
N ILE A 181 1.88 14.31 5.16
CA ILE A 181 0.87 13.62 4.35
C ILE A 181 -0.42 14.42 4.47
N GLU A 182 -0.79 15.08 3.37
CA GLU A 182 -2.01 15.86 3.29
C GLU A 182 -3.23 14.97 3.03
N LYS A 183 -4.39 15.42 3.52
CA LYS A 183 -5.66 14.80 3.16
C LYS A 183 -5.86 14.98 1.66
N SER A 184 -6.07 13.89 0.92
CA SER A 184 -6.46 13.98 -0.48
C SER A 184 -7.77 14.76 -0.60
N VAL A 185 -7.70 16.00 -1.10
CA VAL A 185 -8.87 16.79 -1.47
C VAL A 185 -9.40 16.15 -2.74
N LYS A 186 -10.66 15.71 -2.75
CA LYS A 186 -11.33 15.35 -4.01
C LYS A 186 -11.30 16.62 -4.87
N LYS A 187 -10.59 16.61 -6.00
CA LYS A 187 -10.92 17.55 -7.07
C LYS A 187 -12.35 17.19 -7.47
N GLU A 188 -13.31 18.05 -7.14
CA GLU A 188 -14.63 17.99 -7.75
C GLU A 188 -14.40 17.93 -9.26
N LYS A 189 -15.01 16.95 -9.92
CA LYS A 189 -15.00 16.89 -11.37
C LYS A 189 -15.58 18.22 -11.86
N GLU A 190 -14.76 19.03 -12.53
CA GLU A 190 -15.28 20.07 -13.39
C GLU A 190 -16.16 19.35 -14.42
N ALA A 191 -17.46 19.62 -14.32
CA ALA A 191 -18.50 19.12 -15.21
C ALA A 191 -18.52 19.92 -16.51
#